data_AF-A0A0H3XJH5-F1
#
_entry.id   AF-A0A0H3XJH5-F1
#
_cell.length_a   1.000
_cell.length_b   1.000
_cell.length_c   1.000
_cell.angle_alpha   90.00
_cell.angle_beta   90.00
_cell.angle_gamma   90.00
#
_symmetry.space_group_name_H-M   'P 1'
#
loop_
_entity.id
_entity.type
_entity.pdbx_description
1 polymer ?
#
loop_
_entity_poly.entity_id
_entity_poly.type
_entity_poly.pdbx_seq_one_letter_code
_entity_poly.pdbx_strand_id
1 'polypeptide(L)'
;MKKLLIILSSLVMGTTNIISPLLNHYSYHSVINKEYRNYDINLSNYSVPKMLELNHQFYQDNIYLKNKNNDHNILTDEIIYVMNPNYQTKHPFDVTLTMGTESVTLVLESYRLYIQGFLDKNNIYHYFTKADYKTYPGAKDNLSLNYNGDYRSLTAGLSEVKLTYNGFNKMITNLQTPAQFSELVVRESLINAILLTAEAFRFANVLYDLDAIINQHQTLNWFTIKDDYLMNWSQWSKDYIAGNKNNALNYLNVLTKES
;
A
#
# COMPACT_ATOMS: atom_id res chain seq x y z
N MET A 1 -19.44 0.50 13.52
CA MET A 1 -18.68 -0.32 12.54
C MET A 1 -17.21 0.05 12.73
N LYS A 2 -16.29 -0.92 12.92
CA LYS A 2 -14.88 -0.61 13.25
C LYS A 2 -14.18 -0.02 12.03
N LYS A 3 -13.60 1.17 12.14
CA LYS A 3 -12.86 1.85 11.06
C LYS A 3 -11.36 1.79 11.36
N LEU A 4 -10.55 1.48 10.35
CA LEU A 4 -9.11 1.29 10.49
C LEU A 4 -8.36 2.43 9.79
N LEU A 5 -7.74 3.31 10.56
CA LEU A 5 -6.92 4.39 10.01
C LEU A 5 -5.45 3.99 10.02
N ILE A 6 -4.71 4.26 8.95
CA ILE A 6 -3.30 3.89 8.84
C ILE A 6 -2.50 5.14 8.49
N ILE A 7 -1.53 5.50 9.33
CA ILE A 7 -0.78 6.76 9.20
C ILE A 7 0.72 6.45 9.26
N LEU A 8 1.47 6.83 8.22
CA LEU A 8 2.78 6.24 7.96
C LEU A 8 3.89 7.29 7.99
N SER A 9 4.60 7.26 9.12
CA SER A 9 5.64 8.19 9.49
C SER A 9 6.86 8.17 8.56
N SER A 10 6.85 9.01 7.51
CA SER A 10 8.09 9.39 6.81
C SER A 10 8.89 10.41 7.63
N LEU A 11 10.15 10.08 7.89
CA LEU A 11 10.99 10.71 8.91
C LEU A 11 11.33 12.17 8.56
N VAL A 12 11.09 13.11 9.49
CA VAL A 12 11.59 14.48 9.41
C VAL A 12 13.09 14.48 9.74
N MET A 13 13.95 14.59 8.73
CA MET A 13 15.36 14.91 8.94
C MET A 13 15.54 16.43 8.92
N GLY A 14 15.95 17.00 10.07
CA GLY A 14 16.49 18.36 10.18
C GLY A 14 15.74 19.29 11.13
N THR A 15 15.98 19.20 12.44
CA THR A 15 16.82 20.16 13.20
C THR A 15 16.83 19.86 14.71
N THR A 16 18.05 19.77 15.27
CA THR A 16 18.49 20.09 16.64
C THR A 16 17.59 19.93 17.89
N ASN A 17 18.04 19.03 18.79
CA ASN A 17 18.14 19.19 20.26
C ASN A 17 16.92 19.64 21.09
N ILE A 18 16.16 18.66 21.65
CA ILE A 18 15.72 18.69 23.07
C ILE A 18 15.83 17.28 23.67
N ILE A 19 16.47 17.18 24.84
CA ILE A 19 16.83 15.97 25.62
C ILE A 19 16.67 16.36 27.10
N SER A 20 16.09 15.62 28.05
CA SER A 20 15.54 14.24 28.15
C SER A 20 14.40 14.29 29.22
N PRO A 21 13.99 13.23 29.98
CA PRO A 21 14.07 11.76 29.82
C PRO A 21 12.72 11.03 30.02
N LEU A 22 12.57 9.80 29.47
CA LEU A 22 11.78 8.66 30.02
C LEU A 22 11.65 7.53 28.97
N LEU A 23 12.76 6.90 28.60
CA LEU A 23 12.77 5.67 27.79
C LEU A 23 13.90 4.76 28.25
N ASN A 24 13.61 3.91 29.23
CA ASN A 24 14.40 2.71 29.55
C ASN A 24 13.41 1.55 29.79
N HIS A 25 13.84 0.33 29.48
CA HIS A 25 13.09 -0.95 29.54
C HIS A 25 12.14 -1.24 28.36
N TYR A 26 12.71 -1.61 27.22
CA TYR A 26 12.25 -2.78 26.46
C TYR A 26 13.47 -3.52 25.89
N SER A 27 13.55 -4.83 26.16
CA SER A 27 14.56 -5.73 25.61
C SER A 27 14.19 -6.13 24.18
N TYR A 28 15.03 -5.76 23.22
CA TYR A 28 14.87 -6.19 21.83
C TYR A 28 14.95 -7.72 21.74
N HIS A 29 13.95 -8.35 21.12
CA HIS A 29 14.07 -9.71 20.56
C HIS A 29 13.76 -9.62 19.07
N SER A 30 14.82 -9.60 18.27
CA SER A 30 14.72 -9.59 16.81
C SER A 30 14.33 -10.97 16.30
N VAL A 31 13.02 -11.21 16.13
CA VAL A 31 12.53 -12.35 15.33
C VAL A 31 12.67 -12.01 13.85
N ILE A 32 13.92 -11.84 13.39
CA ILE A 32 14.25 -11.70 11.97
C ILE A 32 14.52 -13.12 11.45
N ASN A 33 13.46 -13.83 11.13
CA ASN A 33 13.56 -14.97 10.23
C ASN A 33 13.56 -14.44 8.78
N LYS A 34 14.50 -14.94 7.97
CA LYS A 34 14.92 -14.35 6.68
C LYS A 34 13.97 -14.61 5.49
N GLU A 35 12.71 -14.90 5.76
CA GLU A 35 11.77 -15.33 4.72
C GLU A 35 11.04 -14.14 4.12
N TYR A 36 11.03 -14.07 2.78
CA TYR A 36 10.21 -13.13 2.03
C TYR A 36 8.75 -13.42 2.41
N ARG A 37 8.07 -12.45 3.04
CA ARG A 37 6.66 -12.61 3.39
C ARG A 37 5.83 -12.34 2.15
N ASN A 38 4.99 -13.31 1.78
CA ASN A 38 3.97 -13.18 0.75
C ASN A 38 2.60 -12.97 1.41
N TYR A 39 1.79 -12.09 0.83
CA TYR A 39 0.40 -11.84 1.21
C TYR A 39 -0.49 -12.13 0.00
N ASP A 40 -1.38 -13.11 0.11
CA ASP A 40 -2.26 -13.51 -0.98
C ASP A 40 -3.58 -12.74 -0.94
N ILE A 41 -3.92 -12.05 -2.04
CA ILE A 41 -5.21 -11.40 -2.26
C ILE A 41 -5.92 -12.13 -3.39
N ASN A 42 -7.14 -12.60 -3.15
CA ASN A 42 -7.96 -13.27 -4.15
C ASN A 42 -9.15 -12.39 -4.52
N LEU A 43 -9.23 -11.99 -5.79
CA LEU A 43 -10.26 -11.08 -6.28
C LEU A 43 -11.63 -11.76 -6.36
N SER A 44 -11.68 -13.09 -6.51
CA SER A 44 -12.93 -13.87 -6.54
C SER A 44 -13.60 -14.01 -5.17
N ASN A 45 -12.93 -13.62 -4.08
CA ASN A 45 -13.52 -13.55 -2.73
C ASN A 45 -13.21 -12.22 -2.00
N TYR A 46 -12.94 -11.16 -2.77
CA TYR A 46 -12.62 -9.84 -2.23
C TYR A 46 -13.73 -9.31 -1.32
N SER A 47 -13.36 -8.88 -0.12
CA SER A 47 -14.27 -8.20 0.79
C SER A 47 -13.50 -7.29 1.75
N VAL A 48 -14.10 -6.17 2.13
CA VAL A 48 -13.49 -5.22 3.10
C VAL A 48 -13.08 -5.92 4.41
N PRO A 49 -13.89 -6.80 5.04
CA PRO A 49 -13.45 -7.51 6.24
C PRO A 49 -12.20 -8.37 6.03
N LYS A 50 -12.05 -9.05 4.88
CA LYS A 50 -10.88 -9.88 4.61
C LYS A 50 -9.63 -9.04 4.34
N MET A 51 -9.77 -7.91 3.64
CA MET A 51 -8.69 -6.96 3.48
C MET A 51 -8.27 -6.33 4.80
N LEU A 52 -9.21 -5.97 5.68
CA LEU A 52 -8.87 -5.46 7.01
C LEU A 52 -8.13 -6.48 7.89
N GLU A 53 -8.46 -7.77 7.76
CA GLU A 53 -7.72 -8.88 8.39
C GLU A 53 -6.29 -8.99 7.83
N LEU A 54 -6.12 -8.97 6.50
CA LEU A 54 -4.82 -9.04 5.84
C LEU A 54 -3.93 -7.83 6.17
N ASN A 55 -4.51 -6.62 6.15
CA ASN A 55 -3.87 -5.40 6.62
C ASN A 55 -3.40 -5.62 8.06
N HIS A 56 -4.28 -6.04 8.97
CA HIS A 56 -3.93 -6.27 10.37
C HIS A 56 -2.75 -7.25 10.53
N GLN A 57 -2.75 -8.37 9.79
CA GLN A 57 -1.64 -9.32 9.77
C GLN A 57 -0.33 -8.66 9.30
N PHE A 58 -0.36 -7.92 8.18
CA PHE A 58 0.80 -7.16 7.72
C PHE A 58 1.32 -6.18 8.79
N TYR A 59 0.43 -5.47 9.49
CA TYR A 59 0.84 -4.56 10.57
C TYR A 59 1.44 -5.31 11.75
N GLN A 60 0.88 -6.45 12.18
CA GLN A 60 1.48 -7.27 13.24
C GLN A 60 2.87 -7.79 12.84
N ASP A 61 3.03 -8.24 11.59
CA ASP A 61 4.26 -8.87 11.10
C ASP A 61 5.42 -7.89 10.86
N ASN A 62 5.13 -6.60 10.61
CA ASN A 62 6.14 -5.62 10.18
C ASN A 62 6.21 -4.37 11.07
N ILE A 63 5.19 -4.07 11.88
CA ILE A 63 4.98 -2.74 12.44
C ILE A 63 4.69 -2.81 13.94
N TYR A 64 5.64 -2.28 14.73
CA TYR A 64 5.55 -2.29 16.18
C TYR A 64 4.39 -1.40 16.68
N LEU A 65 3.40 -2.01 17.34
CA LEU A 65 2.30 -1.32 18.02
C LEU A 65 2.86 -0.37 19.10
N LYS A 66 2.96 0.92 18.78
CA LYS A 66 3.33 1.95 19.75
C LYS A 66 2.12 2.35 20.59
N ASN A 67 1.73 1.49 21.52
CA ASN A 67 0.67 1.78 22.48
C ASN A 67 1.19 2.81 23.51
N LYS A 68 1.17 4.09 23.13
CA LYS A 68 1.42 5.23 24.03
C LYS A 68 0.09 5.63 24.68
N ASN A 69 -0.28 4.91 25.75
CA ASN A 69 -0.76 5.47 27.02
C ASN A 69 -1.26 4.35 27.96
N ASN A 70 -0.75 4.33 29.19
CA ASN A 70 -1.30 3.53 30.30
C ASN A 70 -2.49 4.26 30.95
N ASP A 71 -3.46 4.70 30.16
CA ASP A 71 -4.71 5.27 30.67
C ASP A 71 -5.87 4.37 30.24
N HIS A 72 -6.49 3.69 31.21
CA HIS A 72 -7.65 2.82 31.01
C HIS A 72 -8.94 3.63 30.76
N ASN A 73 -8.95 4.46 29.72
CA ASN A 73 -10.14 5.03 29.11
C ASN A 73 -10.21 4.60 27.64
N ILE A 74 -10.50 3.32 27.43
CA ILE A 74 -10.89 2.76 26.14
C ILE A 74 -12.31 3.27 25.84
N LEU A 75 -12.40 4.44 25.24
CA LEU A 75 -13.63 5.02 24.70
C LEU A 75 -13.34 5.67 23.34
N THR A 76 -13.10 4.83 22.32
CA THR A 76 -13.62 4.89 20.92
C THR A 76 -12.80 4.00 19.97
N ASP A 77 -13.35 2.84 19.63
CA ASP A 77 -13.34 2.02 18.39
C ASP A 77 -12.31 2.15 17.21
N GLU A 78 -11.26 2.97 17.28
CA GLU A 78 -10.32 3.19 16.16
C GLU A 78 -8.90 2.71 16.49
N ILE A 79 -8.32 1.89 15.61
CA ILE A 79 -6.91 1.45 15.71
C ILE A 79 -6.10 2.20 14.66
N ILE A 80 -5.00 2.83 15.07
CA ILE A 80 -4.06 3.52 14.18
C ILE A 80 -2.72 2.77 14.14
N TYR A 81 -2.37 2.22 12.99
CA TYR A 81 -1.03 1.67 12.76
C TYR A 81 -0.07 2.75 12.28
N VAL A 82 1.11 2.80 12.90
CA VAL A 82 2.19 3.75 12.57
C VAL A 82 3.48 2.98 12.33
N MET A 83 3.99 3.02 11.10
CA MET A 83 5.31 2.47 10.78
C MET A 83 6.39 3.05 11.69
N ASN A 84 7.22 2.19 12.27
CA ASN A 84 8.35 2.60 13.10
C ASN A 84 9.41 3.24 12.18
N PRO A 85 9.78 4.53 12.34
CA PRO A 85 10.75 5.21 11.48
C PRO A 85 12.17 4.62 11.55
N ASN A 86 12.47 3.82 12.59
CA ASN A 86 13.74 3.10 12.71
C ASN A 86 13.70 1.70 12.06
N TYR A 87 12.55 1.27 11.53
CA TYR A 87 12.39 0.02 10.79
C TYR A 87 12.93 0.20 9.36
N GLN A 88 14.24 0.34 9.26
CA GLN A 88 14.97 0.54 8.00
C GLN A 88 15.27 -0.78 7.27
N THR A 89 14.49 -1.84 7.52
CA THR A 89 14.62 -3.09 6.78
C THR A 89 14.22 -2.86 5.33
N LYS A 90 15.23 -2.60 4.49
CA LYS A 90 15.11 -2.61 3.03
C LYS A 90 14.98 -4.04 2.51
N HIS A 91 14.01 -4.76 3.05
CA HIS A 91 13.55 -6.03 2.54
C HIS A 91 12.23 -5.76 1.82
N PRO A 92 12.14 -6.09 0.53
CA PRO A 92 10.85 -6.09 -0.12
C PRO A 92 9.98 -7.20 0.49
N PHE A 93 8.68 -7.08 0.31
CA PHE A 93 7.72 -8.13 0.59
C PHE A 93 6.84 -8.30 -0.65
N ASP A 94 6.23 -9.47 -0.75
CA ASP A 94 5.51 -9.87 -1.94
C ASP A 94 4.00 -9.84 -1.68
N VAL A 95 3.24 -9.40 -2.67
CA VAL A 95 1.78 -9.47 -2.65
C VAL A 95 1.31 -10.17 -3.91
N THR A 96 0.79 -11.39 -3.75
CA THR A 96 0.28 -12.16 -4.88
C THR A 96 -1.21 -11.87 -5.07
N LEU A 97 -1.52 -11.19 -6.17
CA LEU A 97 -2.90 -11.01 -6.62
C LEU A 97 -3.31 -12.25 -7.41
N THR A 98 -4.48 -12.81 -7.10
CA THR A 98 -5.01 -14.03 -7.73
C THR A 98 -6.45 -13.84 -8.21
N MET A 99 -6.78 -14.46 -9.35
CA MET A 99 -8.15 -14.57 -9.86
C MET A 99 -8.30 -15.87 -10.65
N GLY A 100 -9.22 -16.74 -10.20
CA GLY A 100 -9.35 -18.08 -10.78
C GLY A 100 -8.04 -18.87 -10.67
N THR A 101 -7.40 -19.17 -11.80
CA THR A 101 -6.09 -19.84 -11.87
C THR A 101 -4.93 -18.89 -12.25
N GLU A 102 -5.22 -17.61 -12.50
CA GLU A 102 -4.19 -16.62 -12.84
C GLU A 102 -3.69 -15.90 -11.58
N SER A 103 -2.41 -15.54 -11.58
CA SER A 103 -1.76 -14.83 -10.49
C SER A 103 -0.64 -13.91 -10.97
N VAL A 104 -0.45 -12.79 -10.28
CA VAL A 104 0.70 -11.90 -10.44
C VAL A 104 1.24 -11.53 -9.07
N THR A 105 2.55 -11.66 -8.88
CA THR A 105 3.22 -11.27 -7.63
C THR A 105 3.80 -9.88 -7.79
N LEU A 106 3.34 -8.93 -6.98
CA LEU A 106 3.89 -7.58 -6.89
C LEU A 106 4.97 -7.54 -5.81
N VAL A 107 6.04 -6.78 -6.05
CA VAL A 107 7.15 -6.61 -5.12
C VAL A 107 7.06 -5.20 -4.53
N LEU A 108 6.92 -5.08 -3.20
CA LEU A 108 6.69 -3.80 -2.50
C LEU A 108 7.78 -3.50 -1.47
N GLU A 109 8.12 -2.23 -1.28
CA GLU A 109 8.91 -1.77 -0.13
C GLU A 109 8.10 -1.86 1.17
N SER A 110 8.58 -2.64 2.14
CA SER A 110 7.97 -2.73 3.48
C SER A 110 7.86 -1.39 4.20
N TYR A 111 8.85 -0.50 4.06
CA TYR A 111 8.94 0.77 4.82
C TYR A 111 8.21 1.98 4.19
N ARG A 112 7.71 1.87 2.95
CA ARG A 112 6.88 2.91 2.28
C ARG A 112 5.61 2.36 1.63
N LEU A 113 5.41 1.04 1.60
CA LEU A 113 4.38 0.37 0.78
C LEU A 113 4.45 0.80 -0.69
N TYR A 114 5.66 1.04 -1.22
CA TYR A 114 5.85 1.54 -2.58
C TYR A 114 6.24 0.38 -3.52
N ILE A 115 5.45 0.17 -4.57
CA ILE A 115 5.69 -0.90 -5.54
C ILE A 115 7.01 -0.70 -6.31
N GLN A 116 7.71 -1.80 -6.53
CA GLN A 116 9.06 -1.86 -7.10
C GLN A 116 9.04 -2.48 -8.49
N GLY A 117 8.17 -3.47 -8.65
CA GLY A 117 7.96 -4.23 -9.86
C GLY A 117 6.97 -5.36 -9.64
N PHE A 118 6.91 -6.28 -10.59
CA PHE A 118 6.09 -7.48 -10.52
C PHE A 118 6.77 -8.66 -11.23
N LEU A 119 6.38 -9.87 -10.88
CA LEU A 119 6.78 -11.11 -11.56
C LEU A 119 5.68 -11.52 -12.55
N ASP A 120 6.06 -11.74 -13.80
CA ASP A 120 5.15 -12.29 -14.82
C ASP A 120 5.06 -13.82 -14.74
N LYS A 121 4.19 -14.42 -15.56
CA LYS A 121 3.97 -15.89 -15.55
C LYS A 121 5.19 -16.71 -15.98
N ASN A 122 6.18 -16.08 -16.63
CA ASN A 122 7.42 -16.73 -17.02
C ASN A 122 8.48 -16.63 -15.91
N ASN A 123 8.17 -16.00 -14.78
CA ASN A 123 9.09 -15.66 -13.70
C ASN A 123 10.18 -14.66 -14.16
N ILE A 124 9.78 -13.67 -14.97
CA ILE A 124 10.59 -12.49 -15.29
C ILE A 124 10.15 -11.35 -14.36
N TYR A 125 11.12 -10.67 -13.75
CA TYR A 125 10.86 -9.53 -12.85
C TYR A 125 10.88 -8.22 -13.64
N HIS A 126 9.74 -7.54 -13.72
CA HIS A 126 9.56 -6.27 -14.41
C HIS A 126 9.60 -5.13 -13.39
N TYR A 127 10.65 -4.30 -13.40
CA TYR A 127 10.90 -3.26 -12.38
C TYR A 127 10.81 -1.83 -12.91
N PHE A 128 10.42 -0.89 -12.06
CA PHE A 128 10.40 0.54 -12.40
C PHE A 128 11.81 1.14 -12.46
N THR A 129 12.04 2.13 -13.32
CA THR A 129 13.36 2.77 -13.51
C THR A 129 14.01 3.27 -12.21
N LYS A 130 13.17 3.73 -11.27
CA LYS A 130 13.53 4.24 -9.93
C LYS A 130 13.29 3.24 -8.78
N ALA A 131 13.08 1.96 -9.07
CA ALA A 131 13.01 0.94 -8.03
C ALA A 131 14.35 0.83 -7.28
N ASP A 132 14.27 0.68 -5.96
CA ASP A 132 15.41 0.36 -5.10
C ASP A 132 15.87 -1.10 -5.37
N TYR A 133 14.94 -2.00 -5.70
CA TYR A 133 15.24 -3.39 -6.08
C TYR A 133 15.04 -3.59 -7.59
N LYS A 134 16.16 -3.63 -8.31
CA LYS A 134 16.22 -3.88 -9.77
C LYS A 134 16.49 -5.36 -10.11
N THR A 135 16.62 -6.20 -9.10
CA THR A 135 16.77 -7.64 -9.22
C THR A 135 15.86 -8.33 -8.20
N TYR A 136 15.32 -9.49 -8.58
CA TYR A 136 14.53 -10.34 -7.69
C TYR A 136 15.15 -11.74 -7.60
N PRO A 137 15.35 -12.32 -6.39
CA PRO A 137 15.96 -13.64 -6.25
C PRO A 137 15.16 -14.75 -6.93
N GLY A 138 15.82 -15.53 -7.78
CA GLY A 138 15.19 -16.65 -8.49
C GLY A 138 14.39 -16.25 -9.73
N ALA A 139 14.26 -14.97 -10.07
CA ALA A 139 13.74 -14.54 -11.37
C ALA A 139 14.66 -15.03 -12.51
N LYS A 140 14.08 -15.41 -13.65
CA LYS A 140 14.82 -15.86 -14.84
C LYS A 140 15.54 -14.70 -15.53
N ASP A 141 14.92 -13.53 -15.51
CA ASP A 141 15.46 -12.28 -16.06
C ASP A 141 14.86 -11.08 -15.29
N ASN A 142 15.48 -9.92 -15.41
CA ASN A 142 15.09 -8.69 -14.71
C ASN A 142 15.03 -7.54 -15.73
N LEU A 143 13.82 -7.11 -16.09
CA LEU A 143 13.57 -6.15 -17.16
C LEU A 143 13.10 -4.80 -16.61
N SER A 144 13.70 -3.72 -17.11
CA SER A 144 13.25 -2.35 -16.83
C SER A 144 11.97 -2.05 -17.61
N LEU A 145 10.94 -1.58 -16.89
CA LEU A 145 9.72 -1.03 -17.48
C LEU A 145 9.98 0.29 -18.24
N ASN A 146 11.13 0.94 -18.03
CA ASN A 146 11.55 2.21 -18.64
C ASN A 146 10.68 3.44 -18.27
N TYR A 147 9.79 3.31 -17.29
CA TYR A 147 9.10 4.40 -16.60
C TYR A 147 9.15 4.22 -15.08
N ASN A 148 8.81 5.28 -14.33
CA ASN A 148 8.74 5.23 -12.87
C ASN A 148 7.37 4.71 -12.41
N GLY A 149 7.30 4.19 -11.19
CA GLY A 149 6.03 3.82 -10.52
C GLY A 149 5.26 5.02 -9.93
N ASP A 150 5.71 6.26 -10.17
CA ASP A 150 5.00 7.45 -9.69
C ASP A 150 3.75 7.73 -10.55
N TYR A 151 2.69 8.25 -9.95
CA TYR A 151 1.42 8.43 -10.66
C TYR A 151 1.50 9.32 -11.89
N ARG A 152 2.39 10.33 -11.88
CA ARG A 152 2.63 11.18 -13.06
C ARG A 152 3.18 10.37 -14.23
N SER A 153 4.04 9.39 -13.97
CA SER A 153 4.62 8.50 -14.97
C SER A 153 3.63 7.41 -15.40
N LEU A 154 2.83 6.87 -14.48
CA LEU A 154 1.81 5.87 -14.78
C LEU A 154 0.63 6.44 -15.57
N THR A 155 0.18 7.67 -15.30
CA THR A 155 -0.88 8.32 -16.09
C THR A 155 -0.36 9.07 -17.32
N ALA A 156 0.93 8.97 -17.64
CA ALA A 156 1.50 9.68 -18.79
C ALA A 156 0.94 9.12 -20.11
N GLY A 157 0.24 9.98 -20.85
CA GLY A 157 -0.43 9.63 -22.11
C GLY A 157 -1.89 9.15 -21.95
N LEU A 158 -2.41 9.06 -20.73
CA LEU A 158 -3.80 8.70 -20.45
C LEU A 158 -4.64 9.96 -20.23
N SER A 159 -5.69 10.15 -21.03
CA SER A 159 -6.65 11.26 -20.89
C SER A 159 -7.67 11.03 -19.77
N GLU A 160 -7.99 9.77 -19.50
CA GLU A 160 -8.87 9.31 -18.44
C GLU A 160 -8.38 7.94 -17.96
N VAL A 161 -8.57 7.61 -16.68
CA VAL A 161 -8.32 6.25 -16.16
C VAL A 161 -9.57 5.83 -15.38
N LYS A 162 -10.31 4.85 -15.93
CA LYS A 162 -11.53 4.30 -15.32
C LYS A 162 -11.24 3.02 -14.57
N LEU A 163 -11.52 3.03 -13.28
CA LEU A 163 -11.46 1.86 -12.43
C LEU A 163 -12.78 1.11 -12.56
N THR A 164 -12.71 -0.16 -12.95
CA THR A 164 -13.89 -1.02 -13.19
C THR A 164 -13.55 -2.45 -12.81
N TYR A 165 -14.57 -3.25 -12.45
CA TYR A 165 -14.42 -4.69 -12.21
C TYR A 165 -13.69 -5.40 -13.38
N ASN A 166 -14.06 -5.08 -14.62
CA ASN A 166 -13.41 -5.62 -15.82
C ASN A 166 -11.94 -5.18 -15.96
N GLY A 167 -11.57 -4.00 -15.46
CA GLY A 167 -10.18 -3.52 -15.40
C GLY A 167 -9.35 -4.33 -14.40
N PHE A 168 -9.88 -4.57 -13.19
CA PHE A 168 -9.24 -5.42 -12.18
C PHE A 168 -9.10 -6.88 -12.65
N ASN A 169 -10.10 -7.42 -13.34
CA ASN A 169 -10.02 -8.78 -13.87
C ASN A 169 -8.92 -8.89 -14.95
N LYS A 170 -8.89 -7.96 -15.91
CA LYS A 170 -7.89 -8.01 -17.00
C LYS A 170 -6.47 -7.68 -16.54
N MET A 171 -6.32 -6.92 -15.46
CA MET A 171 -5.01 -6.53 -14.91
C MET A 171 -4.10 -7.73 -14.66
N ILE A 172 -4.58 -8.82 -14.06
CA ILE A 172 -3.74 -9.99 -13.76
C ILE A 172 -3.21 -10.61 -15.06
N THR A 173 -4.09 -10.85 -16.04
CA THR A 173 -3.70 -11.35 -17.37
C THR A 173 -2.70 -10.40 -18.05
N ASN A 174 -2.95 -9.09 -18.00
CA ASN A 174 -2.10 -8.06 -18.60
C ASN A 174 -0.69 -8.04 -17.99
N LEU A 175 -0.56 -8.22 -16.67
CA LEU A 175 0.73 -8.27 -15.97
C LEU A 175 1.37 -9.68 -16.02
N GLN A 176 0.61 -10.73 -16.32
CA GLN A 176 1.16 -12.05 -16.61
C GLN A 176 1.82 -12.15 -17.99
N THR A 177 1.38 -11.36 -18.98
CA THR A 177 1.97 -11.31 -20.33
C THR A 177 2.17 -9.88 -20.84
N PRO A 178 2.93 -9.01 -20.14
CA PRO A 178 3.02 -7.58 -20.45
C PRO A 178 3.53 -7.29 -21.88
N ALA A 179 4.37 -8.17 -22.43
CA ALA A 179 4.87 -8.07 -23.81
C ALA A 179 3.80 -8.27 -24.91
N GLN A 180 2.59 -8.69 -24.56
CA GLN A 180 1.44 -8.82 -25.49
C GLN A 180 0.57 -7.56 -25.56
N PHE A 181 0.81 -6.58 -24.69
CA PHE A 181 -0.02 -5.39 -24.53
C PHE A 181 0.77 -4.11 -24.81
N SER A 182 0.06 -3.00 -25.05
CA SER A 182 0.70 -1.70 -25.16
C SER A 182 1.16 -1.19 -23.79
N GLU A 183 2.18 -0.33 -23.79
CA GLU A 183 2.70 0.31 -22.56
C GLU A 183 1.58 0.97 -21.72
N LEU A 184 0.60 1.60 -22.39
CA LEU A 184 -0.55 2.23 -21.74
C LEU A 184 -1.43 1.21 -20.99
N VAL A 185 -1.73 0.06 -21.59
CA VAL A 185 -2.53 -1.01 -20.96
C VAL A 185 -1.78 -1.63 -19.77
N VAL A 186 -0.46 -1.78 -19.86
CA VAL A 186 0.37 -2.24 -18.74
C VAL A 186 0.36 -1.21 -17.61
N ARG A 187 0.46 0.09 -17.91
CA ARG A 187 0.36 1.18 -16.92
C ARG A 187 -1.00 1.25 -16.23
N GLU A 188 -2.10 1.15 -16.96
CA GLU A 188 -3.46 1.06 -16.38
C GLU A 188 -3.60 -0.15 -15.45
N SER A 189 -3.04 -1.29 -15.84
CA SER A 189 -3.01 -2.49 -15.01
C SER A 189 -2.18 -2.27 -13.74
N LEU A 190 -1.04 -1.59 -13.82
CA LEU A 190 -0.24 -1.22 -12.64
C LEU A 190 -0.98 -0.25 -11.71
N ILE A 191 -1.76 0.70 -12.22
CA ILE A 191 -2.59 1.59 -11.38
C ILE A 191 -3.62 0.76 -10.58
N ASN A 192 -4.31 -0.18 -11.24
CA ASN A 192 -5.24 -1.10 -10.58
C ASN A 192 -4.52 -1.95 -9.51
N ALA A 193 -3.32 -2.46 -9.82
CA ALA A 193 -2.54 -3.30 -8.91
C ALA A 193 -2.07 -2.52 -7.66
N ILE A 194 -1.68 -1.25 -7.84
CA ILE A 194 -1.27 -0.34 -6.77
C ILE A 194 -2.45 -0.02 -5.83
N LEU A 195 -3.65 0.20 -6.39
CA LEU A 195 -4.86 0.40 -5.59
C LEU A 195 -5.17 -0.80 -4.70
N LEU A 196 -5.23 -1.99 -5.29
CA LEU A 196 -5.54 -3.25 -4.59
C LEU A 196 -4.53 -3.61 -3.49
N THR A 197 -3.33 -3.05 -3.51
CA THR A 197 -2.22 -3.42 -2.62
C THR A 197 -1.72 -2.23 -1.80
N ALA A 198 -0.78 -1.45 -2.35
CA ALA A 198 -0.14 -0.33 -1.70
C ALA A 198 -1.13 0.67 -1.09
N GLU A 199 -2.16 1.08 -1.83
CA GLU A 199 -3.11 2.09 -1.34
C GLU A 199 -4.22 1.49 -0.48
N ALA A 200 -4.68 0.27 -0.76
CA ALA A 200 -5.55 -0.52 0.12
C ALA A 200 -4.94 -0.76 1.51
N PHE A 201 -3.61 -0.90 1.57
CA PHE A 201 -2.86 -0.98 2.82
C PHE A 201 -2.71 0.40 3.48
N ARG A 202 -2.66 1.51 2.74
CA ARG A 202 -2.55 2.86 3.32
C ARG A 202 -3.86 3.48 3.77
N PHE A 203 -4.99 3.15 3.13
CA PHE A 203 -6.22 3.94 3.23
C PHE A 203 -7.47 3.05 3.30
N ALA A 204 -8.30 3.23 4.34
CA ALA A 204 -9.60 2.55 4.43
C ALA A 204 -10.57 2.95 3.33
N ASN A 205 -10.58 4.22 2.89
CA ASN A 205 -11.42 4.67 1.77
C ASN A 205 -11.15 3.87 0.50
N VAL A 206 -9.88 3.54 0.22
CA VAL A 206 -9.54 2.68 -0.94
C VAL A 206 -10.20 1.32 -0.82
N LEU A 207 -10.30 0.73 0.38
CA LEU A 207 -11.00 -0.54 0.56
C LEU A 207 -12.50 -0.44 0.25
N TYR A 208 -13.15 0.67 0.63
CA TYR A 208 -14.57 0.92 0.35
C TYR A 208 -14.82 1.23 -1.13
N ASP A 209 -13.97 2.04 -1.77
CA ASP A 209 -14.04 2.32 -3.21
C ASP A 209 -13.78 1.06 -4.04
N LEU A 210 -12.84 0.20 -3.61
CA LEU A 210 -12.60 -1.10 -4.22
C LEU A 210 -13.81 -2.04 -4.04
N ASP A 211 -14.49 -2.04 -2.90
CA ASP A 211 -15.73 -2.81 -2.71
C ASP A 211 -16.85 -2.33 -3.64
N ALA A 212 -17.02 -1.01 -3.78
CA ALA A 212 -17.94 -0.43 -4.74
C ALA A 212 -17.63 -0.85 -6.18
N ILE A 213 -16.36 -0.87 -6.59
CA ILE A 213 -15.98 -1.29 -7.94
C ILE A 213 -16.12 -2.81 -8.14
N ILE A 214 -15.66 -3.62 -7.18
CA ILE A 214 -15.54 -5.09 -7.34
C ILE A 214 -16.85 -5.79 -7.04
N ASN A 215 -17.51 -5.47 -5.92
CA ASN A 215 -18.72 -6.16 -5.46
C ASN A 215 -20.02 -5.48 -5.92
N GLN A 216 -19.98 -4.17 -6.19
CA GLN A 216 -21.15 -3.40 -6.67
C GLN A 216 -21.04 -2.99 -8.15
N HIS A 217 -19.94 -3.38 -8.83
CA HIS A 217 -19.67 -3.13 -10.25
C HIS A 217 -19.67 -1.63 -10.64
N GLN A 218 -19.41 -0.72 -9.69
CA GLN A 218 -19.34 0.71 -9.97
C GLN A 218 -18.13 1.04 -10.86
N THR A 219 -18.21 2.20 -11.53
CA THR A 219 -17.09 2.78 -12.29
C THR A 219 -16.65 4.06 -11.62
N LEU A 220 -15.42 4.09 -11.12
CA LEU A 220 -14.84 5.29 -10.50
C LEU A 220 -13.75 5.88 -11.40
N ASN A 221 -13.62 7.21 -11.39
CA ASN A 221 -12.53 7.89 -12.07
C ASN A 221 -11.32 7.96 -11.14
N TRP A 222 -10.19 7.42 -11.58
CA TRP A 222 -8.91 7.46 -10.87
C TRP A 222 -8.53 8.86 -10.37
N PHE A 223 -8.79 9.90 -11.17
CA PHE A 223 -8.38 11.26 -10.83
C PHE A 223 -9.13 11.80 -9.60
N THR A 224 -10.38 11.38 -9.37
CA THR A 224 -11.15 11.70 -8.15
C THR A 224 -10.45 11.10 -6.91
N ILE A 225 -10.23 9.78 -6.91
CA ILE A 225 -9.55 9.05 -5.84
C ILE A 225 -8.14 9.60 -5.56
N LYS A 226 -7.39 9.92 -6.63
CA LYS A 226 -6.03 10.45 -6.54
C LYS A 226 -5.97 11.79 -5.80
N ASP A 227 -6.87 12.70 -6.14
CA ASP A 227 -6.83 14.08 -5.66
C ASP A 227 -7.45 14.22 -4.27
N ASP A 228 -8.46 13.39 -3.92
CA ASP A 228 -9.12 13.41 -2.62
C ASP A 228 -8.22 12.96 -1.46
N TYR A 229 -7.37 11.93 -1.66
CA TYR A 229 -6.54 11.42 -0.55
C TYR A 229 -5.15 10.86 -0.92
N LEU A 230 -4.95 10.22 -2.08
CA LEU A 230 -3.67 9.53 -2.38
C LEU A 230 -2.46 10.47 -2.38
N MET A 231 -2.60 11.68 -2.93
CA MET A 231 -1.52 12.67 -3.00
C MET A 231 -1.10 13.24 -1.63
N ASN A 232 -1.94 13.12 -0.60
CA ASN A 232 -1.77 13.80 0.67
C ASN A 232 -1.13 12.94 1.79
N TRP A 233 -0.95 11.64 1.55
CA TRP A 233 -0.42 10.65 2.49
C TRP A 233 0.78 11.11 3.33
N SER A 234 1.80 11.70 2.68
CA SER A 234 3.03 12.17 3.34
C SER A 234 2.78 13.37 4.26
N GLN A 235 1.88 14.28 3.87
CA GLN A 235 1.54 15.46 4.65
C GLN A 235 0.72 15.07 5.89
N TRP A 236 -0.36 14.30 5.68
CA TRP A 236 -1.22 13.81 6.76
C TRP A 236 -0.44 13.03 7.82
N SER A 237 0.55 12.25 7.37
CA SER A 237 1.43 11.51 8.28
C SER A 237 2.36 12.41 9.10
N LYS A 238 2.87 13.51 8.54
CA LYS A 238 3.66 14.50 9.29
C LYS A 238 2.82 15.22 10.34
N ASP A 239 1.63 15.68 9.96
CA ASP A 239 0.73 16.43 10.85
C ASP A 239 0.27 15.60 12.06
N TYR A 240 0.03 14.30 11.85
CA TYR A 240 -0.27 13.36 12.94
C TYR A 240 0.89 13.21 13.93
N ILE A 241 2.12 13.00 13.44
CA ILE A 241 3.33 12.89 14.29
C ILE A 241 3.58 14.18 15.07
N ALA A 242 3.37 15.33 14.42
CA ALA A 242 3.54 16.65 15.03
C ALA A 242 2.52 16.95 16.14
N GLY A 243 1.56 16.05 16.40
CA GLY A 243 0.54 16.23 17.42
C GLY A 243 -0.53 17.25 17.05
N ASN A 244 -0.64 17.63 15.78
CA ASN A 244 -1.66 18.54 15.28
C ASN A 244 -3.01 17.80 15.14
N LYS A 245 -3.61 17.49 16.30
CA LYS A 245 -4.81 16.66 16.41
C LYS A 245 -5.99 17.19 15.59
N ASN A 246 -6.12 18.51 15.44
CA ASN A 246 -7.21 19.10 14.66
C ASN A 246 -7.06 18.83 13.15
N ASN A 247 -5.84 18.91 12.60
CA ASN A 247 -5.59 18.50 11.22
C ASN A 247 -5.76 16.98 11.06
N ALA A 248 -5.22 16.19 11.98
CA ALA A 248 -5.38 14.73 11.96
C ALA A 248 -6.85 14.28 12.01
N LEU A 249 -7.68 14.91 12.84
CA LEU A 249 -9.13 14.66 12.91
C LEU A 249 -9.86 15.11 11.63
N ASN A 250 -9.42 16.20 10.99
CA ASN A 250 -9.96 16.58 9.68
C ASN A 250 -9.58 15.60 8.56
N TYR A 251 -8.38 15.00 8.61
CA TYR A 251 -8.00 13.93 7.67
C TYR A 251 -8.75 12.63 7.94
N LEU A 252 -9.01 12.29 9.20
CA LEU A 252 -9.99 11.27 9.60
C LEU A 252 -11.37 11.56 8.98
N ASN A 253 -11.90 12.78 9.11
CA ASN A 253 -13.21 13.13 8.55
C ASN A 253 -13.28 13.01 7.01
N VAL A 254 -12.19 13.28 6.28
CA VAL A 254 -12.08 12.98 4.84
C VAL A 254 -12.04 11.46 4.59
N LEU A 255 -11.34 10.71 5.45
CA LEU A 255 -11.24 9.25 5.46
C LEU A 255 -12.43 8.52 6.11
N THR A 256 -13.51 9.24 6.44
CA THR A 256 -14.74 8.68 6.99
C THR A 256 -16.02 9.24 6.37
N LYS A 257 -15.92 9.95 5.23
CA LYS A 257 -17.10 10.32 4.43
C LYS A 257 -17.76 9.06 3.91
N GLU A 258 -18.78 8.62 4.63
CA GLU A 258 -19.83 7.76 4.08
C GLU A 258 -20.59 8.61 3.05
N SER A 259 -20.56 8.16 1.79
CA SER A 259 -21.39 8.63 0.68
C SER A 259 -22.71 7.86 0.63
#